data_AF-A0A965XYK4-F1
#
_entry.id   AF-A0A965XYK4-F1
#
_cell.length_a   1.000
_cell.length_b   1.000
_cell.length_c   1.000
_cell.angle_alpha   90.00
_cell.angle_beta   90.00
_cell.angle_gamma   90.00
#
_symmetry.space_group_name_H-M   'P 1'
#
loop_
_entity.id
_entity.type
_entity.pdbx_description
1 polymer ?
#
loop_
_entity_poly.entity_id
_entity_poly.type
_entity_poly.pdbx_seq_one_letter_code
_entity_poly.pdbx_strand_id
1 'polypeptide(L)' 'MAIYVDFVCIESRGYQWCHMLADSLQELHEFAAFIEVDQRLFHRTASYPHYDVTLQMREIA' A
#
# COMPACT_ATOMS: atom_id res chain seq x y z
N MET A 1 5.98 -7.18 12.62
CA MET A 1 5.04 -6.80 11.55
C MET A 1 5.79 -6.87 10.25
N ALA A 2 5.40 -7.78 9.36
CA ALA A 2 5.99 -7.88 8.02
C ALA A 2 5.09 -7.12 7.03
N ILE A 3 5.68 -6.19 6.30
CA ILE A 3 5.01 -5.43 5.25
C ILE A 3 5.62 -5.85 3.93
N TYR A 4 4.77 -6.07 2.93
CA TYR A 4 5.19 -6.44 1.60
C TYR A 4 4.69 -5.38 0.63
N VAL A 5 5.61 -4.80 -0.13
CA VAL A 5 5.27 -3.96 -1.28
C VAL A 5 5.70 -4.70 -2.53
N ASP A 6 4.78 -4.89 -3.46
CA ASP A 6 5.09 -5.61 -4.69
C ASP A 6 6.01 -4.79 -5.63
N PHE A 7 6.45 -5.44 -6.72
CA PHE A 7 7.28 -4.81 -7.75
C PHE A 7 6.44 -4.20 -8.88
N VAL A 8 5.12 -4.18 -8.76
CA VAL A 8 4.24 -3.60 -9.79
C VAL A 8 4.49 -2.09 -9.83
N CYS A 9 4.54 -1.53 -11.04
CA CYS A 9 4.76 -0.10 -11.25
C CYS A 9 3.73 0.41 -12.27
N ILE A 10 2.47 0.49 -11.85
CA ILE A 10 1.39 0.95 -12.74
C ILE A 10 1.49 2.46 -12.89
N GLU A 11 1.58 2.95 -14.12
CA GLU A 11 1.55 4.39 -14.40
C GLU A 11 0.11 4.91 -14.35
N SER A 12 -0.17 5.83 -13.43
CA SER A 12 -1.48 6.48 -13.31
C SER A 12 -1.35 7.85 -12.63
N ARG A 13 -2.06 8.85 -13.16
CA ARG A 13 -2.08 10.23 -12.62
C ARG A 13 -0.68 10.85 -12.42
N GLY A 14 0.31 10.46 -13.22
CA GLY A 14 1.69 10.96 -13.14
C GLY A 14 2.56 10.28 -12.07
N TYR A 15 2.08 9.21 -11.45
CA TYR A 15 2.82 8.41 -10.47
C TYR A 15 2.93 6.96 -10.91
N GLN A 16 3.94 6.27 -10.38
CA GLN A 16 4.05 4.82 -10.43
C GLN A 16 3.53 4.23 -9.12
N TRP A 17 2.55 3.35 -9.23
CA TRP A 17 1.82 2.75 -8.11
C TRP A 17 2.20 1.28 -7.92
N CYS A 18 2.32 0.90 -6.65
CA CYS A 18 2.56 -0.45 -6.13
C CYS A 18 1.44 -0.81 -5.15
N HIS A 19 1.33 -2.09 -4.80
CA HIS A 19 0.40 -2.54 -3.77
C HIS A 19 1.14 -2.87 -2.48
N MET A 20 0.68 -2.29 -1.37
CA MET A 20 1.16 -2.56 -0.02
C MET A 20 0.23 -3.55 0.70
N LEU A 21 0.84 -4.58 1.28
CA LEU A 21 0.20 -5.78 1.81
C LEU A 21 0.81 -6.12 3.18
N ALA A 22 0.08 -6.92 3.97
CA ALA A 22 0.58 -7.50 5.22
C ALA A 22 -0.07 -8.88 5.44
N ASP A 23 0.41 -9.59 6.47
CA ASP A 23 -0.13 -10.88 6.89
C ASP A 23 -1.53 -10.75 7.51
N SER A 24 -1.88 -9.57 8.04
CA SER A 24 -3.22 -9.25 8.55
C SER A 24 -3.67 -7.83 8.19
N LEU A 25 -5.00 -7.62 8.14
CA LEU A 25 -5.57 -6.28 7.92
C LEU A 25 -5.21 -5.30 9.04
N GLN A 26 -5.10 -5.79 10.27
CA GLN A 26 -4.70 -4.97 11.41
C GLN A 26 -3.30 -4.42 11.18
N GLU A 27 -2.33 -5.28 10.88
CA GLU A 27 -0.95 -4.88 10.58
C GLU A 27 -0.88 -3.93 9.38
N LEU A 28 -1.67 -4.20 8.33
CA LEU A 28 -1.74 -3.33 7.15
C LEU A 28 -2.22 -1.91 7.51
N HIS A 29 -3.29 -1.80 8.30
CA HIS A 29 -3.84 -0.51 8.71
C HIS A 29 -2.95 0.23 9.71
N GLU A 30 -2.35 -0.49 10.66
CA GLU A 30 -1.41 0.09 11.63
C GLU A 30 -0.19 0.67 10.92
N PHE A 31 0.36 -0.05 9.93
CA PHE A 31 1.48 0.45 9.14
C PHE A 31 1.10 1.60 8.23
N ALA A 32 -0.03 1.50 7.52
CA ALA A 32 -0.53 2.60 6.68
C ALA A 32 -0.72 3.89 7.48
N ALA A 33 -1.22 3.79 8.71
CA ALA A 33 -1.32 4.94 9.61
C ALA A 33 0.05 5.46 10.06
N PHE A 34 1.01 4.57 10.32
CA PHE A 34 2.37 4.92 10.73
C PHE A 34 3.14 5.73 9.67
N ILE A 35 2.99 5.37 8.39
CA ILE A 35 3.59 6.10 7.25
C ILE A 35 2.64 7.13 6.62
N GLU A 36 1.55 7.46 7.31
CA GLU A 36 0.58 8.50 6.91
C GLU A 36 -0.06 8.31 5.52
N VAL A 37 -0.29 7.06 5.11
CA VAL A 37 -1.01 6.73 3.88
C VAL A 37 -2.50 7.08 4.02
N ASP A 38 -3.04 7.74 3.00
CA ASP A 38 -4.46 8.12 2.97
C ASP A 38 -5.37 6.88 2.95
N GLN A 39 -6.33 6.83 3.87
CA GLN A 39 -7.29 5.73 3.99
C GLN A 39 -8.11 5.48 2.72
N ARG A 40 -8.27 6.48 1.85
CA ARG A 40 -8.96 6.35 0.56
C ARG A 40 -8.23 5.44 -0.43
N LEU A 41 -6.93 5.21 -0.21
CA LEU A 41 -6.11 4.31 -1.02
C LEU A 41 -6.27 2.84 -0.60
N PHE A 42 -7.08 2.55 0.42
CA PHE A 42 -7.37 1.18 0.84
C PHE A 42 -8.43 0.51 -0.05
N HIS A 43 -8.04 -0.56 -0.72
CA HIS A 43 -8.88 -1.32 -1.64
C HIS A 43 -9.46 -2.57 -0.98
N ARG A 44 -10.50 -2.37 -0.15
CA ARG A 44 -11.17 -3.46 0.62
C ARG A 44 -11.72 -4.60 -0.23
N THR A 45 -12.25 -4.31 -1.41
CA THR A 45 -12.97 -5.28 -2.25
C THR A 45 -12.09 -5.94 -3.33
N ALA A 46 -10.79 -5.65 -3.35
CA ALA A 46 -9.86 -6.32 -4.24
C ALA A 46 -9.72 -7.81 -3.86
N SER A 47 -9.29 -8.65 -4.82
CA SER A 47 -9.04 -10.08 -4.57
C SER A 47 -8.10 -10.34 -3.40
N TYR A 48 -7.19 -9.39 -3.15
CA TYR A 48 -6.43 -9.30 -1.91
C TYR A 48 -6.46 -7.84 -1.43
N PRO A 49 -7.02 -7.53 -0.25
CA PRO A 49 -7.07 -6.16 0.25
C PRO A 49 -5.68 -5.56 0.43
N HIS A 50 -5.48 -4.35 -0.09
CA HIS A 50 -4.20 -3.65 -0.10
C HIS A 50 -4.39 -2.14 -0.01
N TYR A 51 -3.29 -1.42 0.19
CA TYR A 51 -3.22 0.01 -0.10
C TYR A 51 -2.46 0.23 -1.41
N ASP A 52 -2.95 1.15 -2.23
CA ASP A 52 -2.15 1.71 -3.32
C ASP A 52 -1.13 2.69 -2.74
N VAL A 53 0.15 2.46 -3.01
CA VAL A 53 1.26 3.33 -2.57
C VAL A 53 2.09 3.72 -3.78
N THR A 54 2.68 4.92 -3.77
CA THR A 54 3.60 5.33 -4.83
C THR A 54 4.99 4.73 -4.62
N LEU A 55 5.83 4.71 -5.66
CA LEU A 55 7.25 4.34 -5.51
C LEU A 55 7.97 5.19 -4.45
N GLN A 56 7.61 6.46 -4.29
CA GLN A 56 8.19 7.31 -3.25
C GLN A 56 7.78 6.86 -1.84
N MET A 57 6.52 6.46 -1.64
CA MET A 57 6.06 5.89 -0.37
C MET A 57 6.76 4.56 -0.08
N ARG A 58 7.02 3.76 -1.12
CA ARG A 58 7.74 2.49 -1.01
C ARG A 58 9.16 2.65 -0.47
N GLU A 59 9.86 3.76 -0.71
CA GLU A 59 11.20 3.98 -0.15
C GLU A 59 11.20 4.09 1.39
N ILE A 60 10.04 4.39 1.97
CA ILE A 60 9.82 4.56 3.42
C ILE A 60 9.23 3.28 4.04
N ALA A 61 8.64 2.41 3.21
CA ALA A 61 7.94 1.19 3.62
C ALA A 61 8.88 0.00 3.81
#